data_AF-A0A0A7KY07-F1
#
_entry.id   AF-A0A0A7KY07-F1
#
_cell.length_a   1.000
_cell.length_b   1.000
_cell.length_c   1.000
_cell.angle_alpha   90.00
_cell.angle_beta   90.00
_cell.angle_gamma   90.00
#
_symmetry.space_group_name_H-M   'P 1'
#
loop_
_entity.id
_entity.type
_entity.pdbx_description
1 polymer ?
#
loop_
_entity_poly.entity_id
_entity_poly.type
_entity_poly.pdbx_seq_one_letter_code
_entity_poly.pdbx_strand_id
1 'polypeptide(L)'
;MSIELQVQGLAGRLNGASYPLRISKELEAEAKDAGLVIVYGASDDLMEFAGAINDEIGVWDGGTALVDAEGLLPESADNLDTDEELASYYYRKGKAKTIEALWAKEGDYSWTYSTEIPHETFEVVEGGGPYCRGIVFSLADLGD
;
A
#
# COMPACT_ATOMS: atom_id res chain seq x y z
N MET A 1 -5.33 7.52 21.23
CA MET A 1 -3.98 7.55 20.63
C MET A 1 -4.06 8.45 19.41
N SER A 2 -3.06 9.29 19.12
CA SER A 2 -3.07 10.04 17.86
C SER A 2 -2.89 9.08 16.68
N ILE A 3 -3.33 9.49 15.49
CA ILE A 3 -3.20 8.67 14.28
C ILE A 3 -1.72 8.37 13.97
N GLU A 4 -0.85 9.36 14.15
CA GLU A 4 0.60 9.23 14.00
C GLU A 4 1.18 8.10 14.87
N LEU A 5 0.77 8.03 16.15
CA LEU A 5 1.21 6.96 17.05
C LEU A 5 0.64 5.59 16.67
N GLN A 6 -0.55 5.54 16.04
CA GLN A 6 -1.12 4.28 15.52
C GLN A 6 -0.35 3.79 14.30
N VAL A 7 -0.03 4.69 13.37
CA VAL A 7 0.80 4.40 12.18
C VAL A 7 2.19 3.90 12.60
N GLN A 8 2.88 4.62 13.49
CA GLN A 8 4.18 4.22 14.05
C GLN A 8 4.11 2.88 14.80
N GLY A 9 3.07 2.68 15.62
CA GLY A 9 2.87 1.46 16.39
C GLY A 9 2.65 0.24 15.50
N LEU A 10 1.90 0.38 14.42
CA LEU A 10 1.63 -0.70 13.46
C LEU A 10 2.89 -1.02 12.62
N ALA A 11 3.57 -0.01 12.08
CA ALA A 11 4.83 -0.19 11.37
C ALA A 11 5.89 -0.88 12.24
N GLY A 12 6.01 -0.47 13.52
CA GLY A 12 6.94 -1.08 14.47
C GLY A 12 6.66 -2.56 14.76
N ARG A 13 5.40 -3.00 14.70
CA ARG A 13 5.02 -4.43 14.86
C ARG A 13 5.33 -5.27 13.63
N LEU A 14 5.32 -4.66 12.44
CA LEU A 14 5.65 -5.30 11.18
C LEU A 14 7.15 -5.33 10.90
N ASN A 15 7.91 -4.44 11.55
CA ASN A 15 9.33 -4.27 11.28
C ASN A 15 10.15 -5.53 11.58
N GLY A 16 10.90 -5.99 10.58
CA GLY A 16 11.69 -7.22 10.63
C GLY A 16 10.90 -8.49 10.31
N ALA A 17 9.67 -8.37 9.79
CA ALA A 17 8.89 -9.53 9.35
C ALA A 17 9.60 -10.28 8.21
N SER A 18 9.40 -11.59 8.12
CA SER A 18 10.04 -12.41 7.09
C SER A 18 9.23 -12.42 5.80
N TYR A 19 9.93 -12.44 4.67
CA TYR A 19 9.33 -12.80 3.39
C TYR A 19 9.07 -14.33 3.33
N PRO A 20 7.92 -14.80 2.80
CA PRO A 20 6.77 -14.01 2.38
C PRO A 20 6.02 -13.39 3.56
N LEU A 21 5.75 -12.09 3.47
CA LEU A 21 4.97 -11.39 4.48
C LEU A 21 3.53 -11.88 4.42
N ARG A 22 3.00 -12.32 5.56
CA ARG A 22 1.59 -12.68 5.73
C ARG A 22 1.01 -11.86 6.86
N ILE A 23 0.16 -10.89 6.51
CA ILE A 23 -0.60 -10.14 7.49
C ILE A 23 -1.62 -11.09 8.13
N SER A 24 -1.58 -11.24 9.46
CA SER A 24 -2.59 -12.04 10.17
C SER A 24 -3.96 -11.35 10.09
N LYS A 25 -5.04 -12.11 10.06
CA LYS A 25 -6.41 -11.57 10.03
C LYS A 25 -6.70 -10.62 11.19
N GLU A 26 -6.14 -10.90 12.37
CA GLU A 26 -6.30 -10.08 13.56
C GLU A 26 -5.63 -8.70 13.37
N LEU A 27 -4.40 -8.68 12.85
CA LEU A 27 -3.67 -7.45 12.55
C LEU A 27 -4.34 -6.65 11.42
N GLU A 28 -4.82 -7.34 10.39
CA GLU A 28 -5.55 -6.72 9.28
C GLU A 28 -6.85 -6.07 9.78
N ALA A 29 -7.63 -6.77 10.61
CA ALA A 29 -8.83 -6.23 11.22
C ALA A 29 -8.52 -5.02 12.13
N GLU A 30 -7.44 -5.09 12.91
CA GLU A 30 -6.99 -3.97 13.75
C GLU A 30 -6.59 -2.74 12.90
N ALA A 31 -5.85 -2.95 11.82
CA ALA A 31 -5.49 -1.89 10.89
C ALA A 31 -6.75 -1.27 10.24
N LYS A 32 -7.68 -2.12 9.80
CA LYS A 32 -8.98 -1.69 9.25
C LYS A 32 -9.78 -0.85 10.22
N ASP A 33 -9.97 -1.32 11.45
CA ASP A 33 -10.72 -0.61 12.49
C ASP A 33 -10.06 0.73 12.87
N ALA A 34 -8.75 0.83 12.73
CA ALA A 34 -7.98 2.05 12.92
C ALA A 34 -7.91 2.97 11.68
N GLY A 35 -8.48 2.56 10.54
CA GLY A 35 -8.37 3.31 9.29
C GLY A 35 -6.95 3.38 8.73
N LEU A 36 -6.14 2.35 9.00
CA LEU A 36 -4.76 2.23 8.55
C LEU A 36 -4.64 1.25 7.40
N VAL A 37 -3.72 1.55 6.50
CA VAL A 37 -3.40 0.75 5.32
C VAL A 37 -1.93 0.37 5.38
N ILE A 38 -1.64 -0.90 5.17
CA ILE A 38 -0.31 -1.48 5.06
C ILE A 38 -0.05 -1.73 3.57
N VAL A 39 1.07 -1.24 3.04
CA VAL A 39 1.50 -1.48 1.67
C VAL A 39 2.84 -2.21 1.68
N TYR A 40 2.94 -3.29 0.93
CA TYR A 40 4.15 -4.10 0.83
C TYR A 40 4.23 -4.85 -0.49
N GLY A 41 5.44 -5.29 -0.81
CA GLY A 41 5.69 -6.02 -2.04
C GLY A 41 5.48 -7.52 -1.83
N ALA A 42 4.91 -8.17 -2.83
CA ALA A 42 4.85 -9.62 -2.92
C ALA A 42 5.38 -10.06 -4.30
N SER A 43 6.21 -11.10 -4.31
CA SER A 43 6.89 -11.55 -5.53
C SER A 43 7.66 -10.41 -6.23
N ASP A 44 7.77 -10.50 -7.55
CA ASP A 44 8.44 -9.59 -8.48
C ASP A 44 7.48 -8.72 -9.30
N ASP A 45 6.18 -8.82 -9.05
CA ASP A 45 5.14 -8.17 -9.85
C ASP A 45 3.97 -7.58 -9.06
N LEU A 46 3.93 -7.71 -7.72
CA LEU A 46 2.74 -7.34 -6.95
C LEU A 46 3.02 -6.30 -5.84
N MET A 47 2.15 -5.28 -5.79
CA MET A 47 1.98 -4.39 -4.64
C MET A 47 0.68 -4.77 -3.92
N GLU A 48 0.80 -5.12 -2.65
CA GLU A 48 -0.29 -5.59 -1.80
C GLU A 48 -0.75 -4.50 -0.83
N PHE A 49 -2.06 -4.45 -0.59
CA PHE A 49 -2.70 -3.57 0.37
C PHE A 49 -3.44 -4.39 1.42
N ALA A 50 -3.21 -4.11 2.70
CA ALA A 50 -3.92 -4.76 3.80
C ALA A 50 -4.42 -3.77 4.85
N GLY A 51 -5.54 -4.09 5.50
CA GLY A 51 -6.16 -3.26 6.53
C GLY A 51 -7.40 -2.54 6.01
N ALA A 52 -7.41 -1.21 6.08
CA ALA A 52 -8.56 -0.42 5.66
C ALA A 52 -8.81 -0.47 4.14
N ILE A 53 -7.75 -0.70 3.36
CA ILE A 53 -7.80 -1.16 1.97
C ILE A 53 -7.29 -2.60 1.98
N ASN A 54 -8.02 -3.51 1.35
CA ASN A 54 -7.62 -4.89 1.14
C ASN A 54 -7.80 -5.20 -0.35
N ASP A 55 -6.70 -5.12 -1.09
CA ASP A 55 -6.64 -5.25 -2.55
C ASP A 55 -5.18 -5.43 -3.00
N GLU A 56 -4.96 -5.64 -4.28
CA GLU A 56 -3.62 -5.78 -4.87
C GLU A 56 -3.56 -5.14 -6.26
N ILE A 57 -2.36 -4.77 -6.71
CA ILE A 57 -2.13 -4.29 -8.07
C ILE A 57 -0.83 -4.81 -8.65
N GLY A 58 -0.90 -5.23 -9.92
CA GLY A 58 0.25 -5.62 -10.71
C GLY A 58 1.12 -4.42 -11.06
N VAL A 59 2.40 -4.47 -10.69
CA VAL A 59 3.40 -3.40 -10.89
C VAL A 59 4.73 -3.99 -11.33
N TRP A 60 4.73 -4.84 -12.37
CA TRP A 60 5.95 -5.48 -12.89
C TRP A 60 7.02 -4.45 -13.28
N ASP A 61 8.24 -4.62 -12.76
CA ASP A 61 9.38 -3.68 -12.87
C ASP A 61 9.09 -2.27 -12.29
N GLY A 62 8.14 -2.20 -11.35
CA GLY A 62 7.65 -0.96 -10.75
C GLY A 62 6.34 -0.49 -11.39
N GLY A 63 5.75 0.56 -10.81
CA GLY A 63 4.47 1.05 -11.28
C GLY A 63 3.85 2.07 -10.35
N THR A 64 2.56 2.36 -10.55
CA THR A 64 1.85 3.35 -9.76
C THR A 64 0.49 2.83 -9.34
N ALA A 65 0.25 2.84 -8.04
CA ALA A 65 -1.09 2.70 -7.48
C ALA A 65 -1.72 4.09 -7.28
N LEU A 66 -3.01 4.19 -7.61
CA LEU A 66 -3.83 5.35 -7.26
C LEU A 66 -4.79 4.92 -6.16
N VAL A 67 -4.80 5.67 -5.06
CA VAL A 67 -5.63 5.37 -3.89
C VAL A 67 -6.41 6.59 -3.45
N ASP A 68 -7.66 6.37 -3.02
CA ASP A 68 -8.48 7.37 -2.36
C ASP A 68 -9.18 6.77 -1.13
N ALA A 69 -10.03 7.54 -0.47
CA ALA A 69 -10.77 7.09 0.71
C ALA A 69 -11.73 5.92 0.44
N GLU A 70 -12.12 5.68 -0.83
CA GLU A 70 -12.93 4.53 -1.22
C GLU A 70 -12.09 3.28 -1.50
N GLY A 71 -10.78 3.43 -1.72
CA GLY A 71 -9.82 2.35 -1.82
C GLY A 71 -8.87 2.48 -3.00
N LEU A 72 -8.35 1.34 -3.45
CA LEU A 72 -7.51 1.25 -4.63
C LEU A 72 -8.35 1.51 -5.90
N LEU A 73 -7.79 2.27 -6.84
CA LEU A 73 -8.41 2.46 -8.15
C LEU A 73 -7.98 1.34 -9.10
N PRO A 74 -8.84 0.95 -10.05
CA PRO A 74 -8.47 0.05 -11.15
C PRO A 74 -7.20 0.50 -11.87
N GLU A 75 -6.37 -0.45 -12.29
CA GLU A 75 -5.11 -0.19 -13.01
C GLU A 75 -5.33 0.68 -14.27
N SER A 76 -6.35 0.35 -15.05
CA SER A 76 -6.71 1.08 -16.27
C SER A 76 -8.22 1.22 -16.41
N ALA A 77 -8.64 2.32 -17.03
CA ALA A 77 -10.01 2.51 -17.49
C ALA A 77 -10.42 1.46 -18.52
N ASP A 78 -9.46 0.85 -19.23
CA ASP A 78 -9.71 -0.20 -20.22
C ASP A 78 -10.24 -1.51 -19.58
N ASN A 79 -10.09 -1.66 -18.26
CA ASN A 79 -10.62 -2.80 -17.51
C ASN A 79 -12.08 -2.58 -17.05
N LEU A 80 -12.73 -1.49 -17.48
CA LEU A 80 -14.07 -1.11 -17.06
C LEU A 80 -15.04 -1.20 -18.23
N ASP A 81 -16.21 -1.82 -18.00
CA ASP A 81 -17.15 -2.19 -19.05
C ASP A 81 -18.35 -1.24 -19.16
N THR A 82 -18.56 -0.37 -18.16
CA THR A 82 -19.74 0.51 -18.09
C THR A 82 -19.38 1.99 -18.03
N ASP A 83 -20.26 2.83 -18.57
CA ASP A 83 -20.14 4.29 -18.49
C ASP A 83 -20.11 4.80 -17.03
N GLU A 84 -20.80 4.11 -16.11
CA GLU A 84 -20.82 4.44 -14.69
C GLU A 84 -19.47 4.17 -14.02
N GLU A 85 -18.84 3.02 -14.30
CA GLU A 85 -17.50 2.69 -13.82
C GLU A 85 -16.45 3.65 -14.36
N LEU A 86 -16.51 3.98 -15.66
CA LEU A 86 -15.62 4.96 -16.28
C LEU A 86 -15.78 6.35 -15.66
N ALA A 87 -17.02 6.80 -15.47
CA ALA A 87 -17.28 8.09 -14.83
C ALA A 87 -16.76 8.14 -13.40
N SER A 88 -16.97 7.07 -12.63
CA SER A 88 -16.44 6.92 -11.28
C SER A 88 -14.90 6.93 -11.26
N TYR A 89 -14.26 6.16 -12.14
CA TYR A 89 -12.81 6.11 -12.27
C TYR A 89 -12.20 7.48 -12.53
N TYR A 90 -12.71 8.23 -13.52
CA TYR A 90 -12.17 9.55 -13.85
C TYR A 90 -12.42 10.58 -12.74
N TYR A 91 -13.56 10.50 -12.05
CA TYR A 91 -13.84 11.34 -10.88
C TYR A 91 -12.86 11.06 -9.74
N ARG A 92 -12.72 9.78 -9.35
CA ARG A 92 -11.81 9.33 -8.28
C ARG A 92 -10.34 9.64 -8.62
N LYS A 93 -9.92 9.38 -9.86
CA LYS A 93 -8.54 9.64 -10.34
C LYS A 93 -8.13 11.09 -10.19
N GLY A 94 -9.06 12.05 -10.31
CA GLY A 94 -8.77 13.47 -10.13
C GLY A 94 -8.44 13.86 -8.68
N LYS A 95 -8.76 13.00 -7.71
CA LYS A 95 -8.54 13.23 -6.27
C LYS A 95 -7.56 12.26 -5.63
N ALA A 96 -7.37 11.09 -6.27
CA ALA A 96 -6.54 10.02 -5.76
C ALA A 96 -5.10 10.48 -5.49
N LYS A 97 -4.49 9.88 -4.47
CA LYS A 97 -3.07 9.99 -4.16
C LYS A 97 -2.30 8.90 -4.89
N THR A 98 -1.05 9.21 -5.19
CA THR A 98 -0.13 8.32 -5.89
C THR A 98 0.77 7.60 -4.91
N ILE A 99 0.93 6.29 -5.08
CA ILE A 99 2.01 5.50 -4.48
C ILE A 99 2.79 4.86 -5.62
N GLU A 100 4.03 5.27 -5.79
CA GLU A 100 4.93 4.71 -6.79
C GLU A 100 5.65 3.49 -6.20
N ALA A 101 5.53 2.35 -6.89
CA ALA A 101 6.28 1.12 -6.63
C ALA A 101 7.64 1.21 -7.32
N LEU A 102 8.71 1.11 -6.56
CA LEU A 102 10.07 1.20 -7.05
C LEU A 102 10.74 -0.19 -6.95
N TRP A 103 10.84 -0.87 -8.10
CA TRP A 103 11.52 -2.16 -8.20
C TRP A 103 13.03 -1.99 -8.31
N ALA A 104 13.77 -2.55 -7.35
CA ALA A 104 15.24 -2.57 -7.31
C ALA A 104 15.90 -1.19 -7.52
N LYS A 105 15.28 -0.11 -7.01
CA LYS A 105 15.80 1.27 -7.15
C LYS A 105 16.59 1.77 -5.95
N GLU A 106 16.45 1.14 -4.79
CA GLU A 106 17.11 1.55 -3.55
C GLU A 106 17.94 0.41 -2.96
N GLY A 107 19.27 0.52 -3.06
CA GLY A 107 20.18 -0.44 -2.44
C GLY A 107 19.88 -1.89 -2.81
N ASP A 108 19.78 -2.74 -1.78
CA ASP A 108 19.52 -4.18 -1.93
C ASP A 108 18.03 -4.54 -1.85
N TYR A 109 17.12 -3.55 -1.79
CA TYR A 109 15.68 -3.81 -1.72
C TYR A 109 15.12 -4.21 -3.08
N SER A 110 14.26 -5.23 -3.10
CA SER A 110 13.40 -5.52 -4.24
C SER A 110 12.30 -4.48 -4.36
N TRP A 111 11.63 -4.15 -3.25
CA TRP A 111 10.49 -3.22 -3.23
C TRP A 111 10.70 -2.05 -2.27
N THR A 112 10.48 -0.84 -2.79
CA THR A 112 10.35 0.39 -2.00
C THR A 112 9.20 1.23 -2.57
N TYR A 113 8.72 2.21 -1.81
CA TYR A 113 7.58 3.03 -2.19
C TYR A 113 7.88 4.52 -2.05
N SER A 114 7.42 5.31 -3.02
CA SER A 114 7.51 6.77 -3.03
C SER A 114 6.12 7.38 -3.07
N THR A 115 5.83 8.27 -2.12
CA THR A 115 4.53 8.95 -2.01
C THR A 115 4.63 10.19 -1.13
N GLU A 116 3.72 11.15 -1.36
CA GLU A 116 3.53 12.33 -0.50
C GLU A 116 2.56 12.07 0.66
N ILE A 117 1.92 10.89 0.71
CA ILE A 117 1.05 10.52 1.83
C ILE A 117 1.94 10.39 3.09
N PRO A 118 1.63 11.08 4.21
CA PRO A 118 2.29 10.83 5.49
C PRO A 118 2.23 9.34 5.88
N HIS A 119 3.38 8.75 6.17
CA HIS A 119 3.49 7.33 6.42
C HIS A 119 4.68 7.02 7.34
N GLU A 120 4.69 5.80 7.86
CA GLU A 120 5.85 5.20 8.51
C GLU A 120 6.27 3.95 7.75
N THR A 121 7.57 3.64 7.77
CA THR A 121 8.13 2.50 7.05
C THR A 121 8.36 1.30 7.96
N PHE A 122 8.32 0.10 7.39
CA PHE A 122 8.75 -1.12 8.08
C PHE A 122 9.54 -2.03 7.14
N GLU A 123 10.41 -2.85 7.73
CA GLU A 123 11.32 -3.72 6.99
C GLU A 123 10.77 -5.15 6.87
N VAL A 124 10.80 -5.71 5.66
CA VAL A 124 10.60 -7.13 5.38
C VAL A 124 11.92 -7.75 4.96
N VAL A 125 12.27 -8.88 5.55
CA VAL A 125 13.59 -9.52 5.43
C VAL A 125 13.47 -10.86 4.71
N GLU A 126 14.34 -11.10 3.73
CA GLU A 126 14.51 -12.39 3.06
C GLU A 126 15.96 -12.86 3.19
N GLY A 127 16.19 -14.10 3.64
CA GLY A 127 17.54 -14.66 3.74
C GLY A 127 18.50 -13.89 4.65
N GLY A 128 17.98 -13.05 5.56
CA GLY A 128 18.79 -12.18 6.43
C GLY A 128 19.17 -10.83 5.83
N GLY A 129 18.72 -10.52 4.61
CA GLY A 129 18.86 -9.22 3.96
C GLY A 129 17.51 -8.50 3.76
N PRO A 130 17.53 -7.19 3.44
CA PRO A 130 16.32 -6.46 3.12
C PRO A 130 15.66 -7.03 1.84
N TYR A 131 14.34 -7.16 1.86
CA TYR A 131 13.54 -7.52 0.69
C TYR A 131 12.63 -6.36 0.30
N CYS A 132 11.82 -5.87 1.23
CA CYS A 132 10.86 -4.80 0.98
C CYS A 132 10.90 -3.79 2.14
N ARG A 133 10.92 -2.49 1.81
CA ARG A 133 10.56 -1.43 2.75
C ARG A 133 9.10 -1.07 2.50
N GLY A 134 8.21 -1.67 3.29
CA GLY A 134 6.78 -1.39 3.24
C GLY A 134 6.44 -0.08 3.93
N ILE A 135 5.22 0.41 3.72
CA ILE A 135 4.71 1.62 4.35
C ILE A 135 3.38 1.35 5.07
N VAL A 136 3.12 2.10 6.13
CA VAL A 136 1.83 2.19 6.79
C VAL A 136 1.37 3.64 6.74
N PHE A 137 0.14 3.88 6.31
CA PHE A 137 -0.46 5.22 6.26
C PHE A 137 -1.92 5.20 6.74
N SER A 138 -2.52 6.37 6.98
CA SER A 138 -3.93 6.49 7.34
C SER A 138 -4.80 6.91 6.16
N LEU A 139 -6.00 6.33 6.05
CA LEU A 139 -7.02 6.81 5.12
C LEU A 139 -7.37 8.29 5.33
N ALA A 140 -7.26 8.80 6.57
CA ALA A 140 -7.52 10.20 6.88
C ALA A 140 -6.57 11.16 6.13
N ASP A 141 -5.40 10.68 5.73
CA ASP A 141 -4.40 11.48 5.01
C ASP A 141 -4.63 11.51 3.48
N LEU A 142 -5.60 10.74 2.97
CA LEU A 142 -5.95 10.75 1.55
C LEU A 142 -6.83 11.94 1.14
N GLY A 143 -7.54 12.56 2.10
CA GLY A 143 -8.48 13.65 1.86
C GLY A 143 -9.87 13.19 1.38
N ASP A 144 -10.78 14.17 1.19
CA ASP A 144 -12.17 13.99 0.73
C ASP A 144 -12.36 14.12 -0.81
#